data_AF-A0A4Q3LSC0-F1
#
_entry.id   AF-A0A4Q3LSC0-F1
#
_cell.length_a   1.000
_cell.length_b   1.000
_cell.length_c   1.000
_cell.angle_alpha   90.00
_cell.angle_beta   90.00
_cell.angle_gamma   90.00
#
_symmetry.space_group_name_H-M   'P 1'
#
loop_
_entity.id
_entity.type
_entity.pdbx_description
1 polymer ?
#
loop_
_entity_poly.entity_id
_entity_poly.type
_entity_poly.pdbx_seq_one_letter_code
_entity_poly.pdbx_strand_id
1 'polypeptide(L)'
;ASACVLLYSTNDSGRLGETARDRLKAMAETNDGFEIARRDLDIRGPGEFLGARQSGDALLRFADLETDLVLLDWARELAPLMLDRHPHLAERHVQRWLGAKSDYLKA
;
A
#
# COMPACT_ATOMS: atom_id res chain seq x y z
N ALA A 1 -21.59 -3.10 -23.13
CA ALA A 1 -21.69 -2.52 -21.78
C ALA A 1 -21.39 -3.64 -20.78
N SER A 2 -20.50 -3.40 -19.82
CA SER A 2 -20.24 -4.31 -18.70
C SER A 2 -20.89 -3.76 -17.45
N ALA A 3 -21.36 -4.64 -16.57
CA ALA A 3 -21.92 -4.29 -15.28
C ALA A 3 -21.27 -5.14 -14.19
N CYS A 4 -21.07 -4.55 -13.01
CA CYS A 4 -20.61 -5.22 -11.81
C CYS A 4 -21.71 -5.10 -10.75
N VAL A 5 -22.10 -6.21 -10.13
CA VAL A 5 -23.13 -6.25 -9.09
C VAL A 5 -22.51 -6.80 -7.80
N LEU A 6 -22.55 -6.01 -6.73
CA LEU A 6 -22.06 -6.39 -5.42
C LEU A 6 -23.20 -6.98 -4.59
N LEU A 7 -23.10 -8.26 -4.22
CA LEU A 7 -24.11 -8.98 -3.43
C LEU A 7 -23.58 -9.28 -2.03
N TYR A 8 -24.40 -9.09 -1.00
CA TYR A 8 -24.05 -9.41 0.39
C TYR A 8 -25.27 -9.90 1.18
N SER A 9 -25.04 -10.66 2.26
CA SER A 9 -26.11 -11.21 3.10
C SER A 9 -26.58 -10.23 4.17
N THR A 10 -27.89 -10.24 4.47
CA THR A 10 -28.53 -9.38 5.48
C THR A 10 -29.07 -10.16 6.68
N ASN A 11 -28.90 -11.49 6.73
CA ASN A 11 -29.40 -12.34 7.81
C ASN A 11 -28.43 -12.39 9.00
N ASP A 12 -28.93 -12.79 10.18
CA ASP A 12 -28.15 -12.77 11.42
C ASP A 12 -27.00 -13.80 11.45
N SER A 13 -27.02 -14.81 10.58
CA SER A 13 -25.93 -15.79 10.41
C SER A 13 -24.81 -15.32 9.46
N GLY A 14 -24.95 -14.16 8.83
CA GLY A 14 -23.99 -13.65 7.84
C GLY A 14 -24.02 -12.14 7.68
N ARG A 15 -24.41 -11.40 8.73
CA ARG A 15 -24.52 -9.94 8.70
C ARG A 15 -23.16 -9.33 8.37
N LEU A 16 -23.14 -8.46 7.37
CA LEU A 16 -21.95 -7.76 6.94
C LEU A 16 -21.34 -6.95 8.10
N GLY A 17 -20.09 -7.25 8.46
CA GLY A 17 -19.34 -6.47 9.44
C GLY A 17 -19.08 -5.05 8.94
N GLU A 18 -18.84 -4.12 9.86
CA GLU A 18 -18.64 -2.69 9.57
C GLU A 18 -17.52 -2.47 8.55
N THR A 19 -16.34 -3.08 8.77
CA THR A 19 -15.20 -3.06 7.84
C THR A 19 -15.58 -3.55 6.44
N ALA A 20 -16.36 -4.62 6.33
CA ALA A 20 -16.76 -5.16 5.03
C ALA A 20 -17.76 -4.23 4.32
N ARG A 21 -18.60 -3.52 5.09
CA ARG A 21 -19.51 -2.49 4.58
C ARG A 21 -18.75 -1.30 3.99
N ASP A 22 -17.73 -0.83 4.69
CA ASP A 22 -16.92 0.30 4.22
C ASP A 22 -16.14 -0.04 2.94
N ARG A 23 -15.64 -1.28 2.83
CA ARG A 23 -14.97 -1.75 1.61
C ARG A 23 -15.91 -1.84 0.41
N LEU A 24 -17.13 -2.37 0.60
CA LEU A 24 -18.15 -2.38 -0.45
C LEU A 24 -18.54 -0.97 -0.88
N LYS A 25 -18.65 -0.04 0.09
CA LYS A 25 -18.94 1.37 -0.18
C LYS A 25 -17.83 2.03 -1.00
N ALA A 26 -16.56 1.79 -0.67
CA ALA A 26 -15.43 2.30 -1.45
C ALA A 26 -15.47 1.83 -2.91
N MET A 27 -15.81 0.56 -3.17
CA MET A 27 -15.96 0.03 -4.54
C MET A 27 -17.20 0.56 -5.28
N ALA A 28 -18.25 0.98 -4.56
CA ALA A 28 -19.47 1.51 -5.17
C ALA A 28 -19.37 3.01 -5.52
N GLU A 29 -18.57 3.77 -4.77
CA GLU A 29 -18.46 5.23 -4.91
C GLU A 29 -17.47 5.68 -6.00
N THR A 30 -16.51 4.83 -6.38
CA THR A 30 -15.52 5.16 -7.41
C THR A 30 -15.09 3.93 -8.19
N ASN A 31 -14.68 4.15 -9.45
CA ASN A 31 -14.05 3.13 -10.29
C ASN A 31 -12.53 3.34 -10.42
N ASP A 32 -11.96 4.35 -9.75
CA ASP A 32 -10.51 4.59 -9.73
C ASP A 32 -9.82 3.59 -8.79
N GLY A 33 -9.03 2.69 -9.35
CA GLY A 33 -8.32 1.65 -8.61
C GLY A 33 -7.33 2.18 -7.58
N PHE A 34 -6.75 3.37 -7.78
CA PHE A 34 -5.83 3.97 -6.81
C PHE A 34 -6.57 4.49 -5.58
N GLU A 35 -7.69 5.16 -5.77
CA GLU A 35 -8.54 5.64 -4.67
C GLU A 35 -9.16 4.48 -3.88
N ILE A 36 -9.58 3.40 -4.56
CA ILE A 36 -10.03 2.18 -3.89
C ILE A 36 -8.90 1.59 -3.04
N ALA A 37 -7.68 1.49 -3.58
CA ALA A 37 -6.53 0.96 -2.86
C ALA A 37 -6.16 1.80 -1.63
N ARG A 38 -6.25 3.14 -1.75
CA ARG A 38 -6.01 4.06 -0.63
C ARG A 38 -7.02 3.85 0.49
N ARG A 39 -8.32 3.82 0.17
CA ARG A 39 -9.37 3.58 1.16
C ARG A 39 -9.27 2.18 1.78
N ASP A 40 -8.90 1.16 1.01
CA ASP A 40 -8.66 -0.21 1.54
C ASP A 40 -7.47 -0.22 2.51
N LEU A 41 -6.42 0.54 2.21
CA LEU A 41 -5.27 0.73 3.10
C LEU A 41 -5.67 1.42 4.41
N ASP A 42 -6.47 2.48 4.34
CA ASP A 42 -6.97 3.20 5.53
C ASP A 42 -7.84 2.29 6.41
N ILE A 43 -8.70 1.47 5.79
CA ILE A 43 -9.60 0.52 6.50
C ILE A 43 -8.81 -0.62 7.15
N ARG A 44 -7.79 -1.16 6.48
CA ARG A 44 -6.97 -2.28 6.98
C ARG A 44 -5.83 -1.84 7.90
N GLY A 45 -5.40 -0.59 7.78
CA GLY A 45 -4.15 -0.09 8.30
C GLY A 45 -2.92 -0.58 7.49
N PRO A 46 -1.81 0.17 7.53
CA PRO A 46 -0.60 -0.12 6.74
C PRO A 46 0.08 -1.44 7.12
N GLY A 47 -0.16 -1.95 8.32
CA GLY A 47 0.39 -3.23 8.79
C GLY A 47 -0.21 -4.48 8.12
N GLU A 48 -1.45 -4.44 7.64
CA GLU A 48 -2.10 -5.62 7.02
C GLU A 48 -1.90 -5.71 5.49
N PHE A 49 -1.61 -4.60 4.80
CA PHE A 49 -1.47 -4.56 3.33
C PHE A 49 -0.20 -5.27 2.81
N LEU A 50 0.89 -5.23 3.58
CA LEU A 50 2.19 -5.79 3.17
C LEU A 50 2.47 -7.19 3.73
N GLY A 51 1.43 -7.91 4.17
CA GLY A 51 1.54 -9.33 4.47
C GLY A 51 2.03 -9.69 5.87
N ALA A 52 1.96 -8.80 6.87
CA ALA A 52 2.32 -9.16 8.25
C ALA A 52 1.48 -10.33 8.85
N ARG A 53 0.39 -10.76 8.18
CA ARG A 53 -0.32 -12.01 8.46
C ARG A 53 -0.22 -13.11 7.39
N GLN A 54 0.34 -12.86 6.19
CA GLN A 54 0.39 -13.88 5.13
C GLN A 54 1.74 -14.07 4.42
N SER A 55 2.74 -13.22 4.65
CA SER A 55 4.10 -13.41 4.16
C SER A 55 5.05 -12.68 5.11
N GLY A 56 5.76 -13.45 5.95
CA GLY A 56 6.51 -12.96 7.11
C GLY A 56 7.75 -12.10 6.81
N ASP A 57 7.58 -10.92 6.21
CA ASP A 57 8.61 -9.88 6.15
C ASP A 57 8.05 -8.54 6.62
N ALA A 58 8.60 -8.04 7.73
CA ALA A 58 8.26 -6.77 8.35
C ALA A 58 8.89 -5.59 7.59
N LEU A 59 8.35 -5.24 6.42
CA LEU A 59 8.89 -4.18 5.57
C LEU A 59 8.65 -2.75 6.11
N LEU A 60 7.82 -2.58 7.15
CA LEU A 60 7.52 -1.28 7.78
C LEU A 60 7.84 -1.28 9.29
N ARG A 61 8.93 -1.95 9.72
CA ARG A 61 9.31 -1.94 11.14
C ARG A 61 9.55 -0.53 11.69
N PHE A 62 10.00 0.39 10.85
CA PHE A 62 10.39 1.74 11.24
C PHE A 62 9.75 2.85 10.39
N ALA A 63 8.86 2.49 9.47
CA ALA A 63 8.24 3.43 8.53
C ALA A 63 6.72 3.34 8.65
N ASP A 64 6.05 4.47 8.57
CA ASP A 64 4.61 4.60 8.66
C ASP A 64 4.12 5.35 7.41
N LEU A 65 3.39 4.63 6.56
CA LEU A 65 2.90 5.17 5.29
C LEU A 65 1.92 6.34 5.45
N GLU A 66 1.27 6.49 6.60
CA GLU A 66 0.35 7.59 6.86
C GLU A 66 1.10 8.88 7.22
N THR A 67 2.15 8.75 8.04
CA THR A 67 2.92 9.91 8.53
C THR A 67 4.13 10.25 7.65
N ASP A 68 4.68 9.28 6.92
CA ASP A 68 5.85 9.45 6.06
C ASP A 68 5.51 9.91 4.64
N LEU A 69 4.25 10.29 4.36
CA LEU A 69 3.82 10.76 3.03
C LEU A 69 4.70 11.89 2.49
N VAL A 70 5.11 12.83 3.35
CA VAL A 70 5.99 13.94 2.96
C VAL A 70 7.35 13.45 2.46
N LEU A 71 7.90 12.41 3.10
CA LEU A 71 9.17 11.80 2.68
C LEU A 71 9.02 11.08 1.34
N LEU A 72 7.88 10.40 1.13
CA LEU A 72 7.55 9.75 -0.13
C LEU A 72 7.39 10.75 -1.28
N ASP A 73 6.78 11.90 -1.02
CA ASP A 73 6.60 12.96 -2.02
C ASP A 73 7.96 13.54 -2.44
N TRP A 74 8.83 13.87 -1.49
CA TRP A 74 10.20 14.30 -1.80
C TRP A 74 10.99 13.25 -2.58
N ALA A 75 10.89 11.98 -2.19
CA ALA A 75 11.54 10.90 -2.92
C ALA A 75 11.02 10.79 -4.37
N ARG A 76 9.70 10.95 -4.58
CA ARG A 76 9.07 10.91 -5.90
C ARG A 76 9.52 12.07 -6.78
N GLU A 77 9.68 13.27 -6.22
CA GLU A 77 10.17 14.44 -6.95
C GLU A 77 11.65 14.34 -7.30
N LEU A 78 12.48 13.82 -6.38
CA LEU A 78 13.93 13.74 -6.57
C LEU A 78 14.38 12.55 -7.43
N ALA A 79 13.65 11.44 -7.42
CA ALA A 79 14.07 10.23 -8.14
C ALA A 79 14.28 10.45 -9.65
N PRO A 80 13.38 11.10 -10.40
CA PRO A 80 13.61 11.39 -11.83
C PRO A 80 14.83 12.28 -12.06
N LEU A 81 15.03 13.30 -11.22
CA LEU A 81 16.18 14.20 -11.31
C LEU A 81 17.50 13.46 -11.06
N MET A 82 17.52 12.55 -10.10
CA MET A 82 18.68 11.72 -9.79
C MET A 82 18.99 10.74 -10.91
N LEU A 83 17.96 10.13 -11.53
CA LEU A 83 18.13 9.25 -12.68
C LEU A 83 18.69 9.98 -13.91
N ASP A 84 18.18 11.18 -14.19
CA ASP A 84 18.58 11.98 -15.34
C ASP A 84 19.98 12.59 -15.18
N ARG A 85 20.23 13.23 -14.03
CA ARG A 85 21.46 14.02 -13.81
C ARG A 85 22.59 13.23 -13.18
N HIS A 86 22.27 12.15 -12.46
CA HIS A 86 23.23 11.39 -11.66
C HIS A 86 23.02 9.86 -11.75
N PRO A 87 23.02 9.27 -12.96
CA PRO A 87 22.67 7.86 -13.17
C PRO A 87 23.53 6.88 -12.34
N HIS A 88 24.84 7.14 -12.20
CA HIS A 88 25.72 6.32 -11.36
C HIS A 88 25.38 6.40 -9.87
N LEU A 89 24.91 7.54 -9.38
CA LEU A 89 24.46 7.65 -7.98
C LEU A 89 23.12 6.93 -7.79
N ALA A 90 22.20 7.04 -8.76
CA ALA A 90 20.93 6.30 -8.74
C ALA A 90 21.17 4.79 -8.66
N GLU A 91 22.06 4.26 -9.49
CA GLU A 91 22.44 2.85 -9.47
C GLU A 91 23.01 2.42 -8.11
N ARG A 92 23.96 3.19 -7.55
CA ARG A 92 24.50 2.91 -6.22
C ARG A 92 23.45 2.98 -5.11
N HIS A 93 22.49 3.90 -5.21
CA HIS A 93 21.40 4.05 -4.25
C HIS A 93 20.49 2.82 -4.26
N VAL A 94 20.10 2.36 -5.45
CA VAL A 94 19.32 1.13 -5.64
C VAL A 94 20.09 -0.09 -5.13
N GLN A 95 21.37 -0.23 -5.49
CA GLN A 95 22.19 -1.36 -5.03
C GLN A 95 22.33 -1.39 -3.50
N ARG A 96 22.49 -0.23 -2.86
CA ARG A 96 22.59 -0.13 -1.40
C ARG A 96 21.31 -0.57 -0.68
N TRP A 97 20.15 -0.10 -1.14
CA TRP A 97 18.88 -0.28 -0.41
C TRP A 97 18.03 -1.45 -0.89
N LEU A 98 18.14 -1.84 -2.17
CA LEU A 98 17.38 -2.94 -2.78
C LEU A 98 18.27 -4.13 -3.19
N GLY A 99 19.57 -3.94 -3.36
CA GLY A 99 20.51 -4.98 -3.82
C GLY A 99 20.85 -6.02 -2.76
N ALA A 100 20.76 -5.69 -1.47
CA ALA A 100 20.97 -6.61 -0.36
C ALA A 100 19.69 -6.74 0.49
N LYS A 101 18.74 -7.54 0.00
CA LYS A 101 17.40 -7.76 0.59
C LYS A 101 17.35 -8.37 2.01
N SER A 102 18.44 -8.45 2.77
CA SER A 102 18.53 -9.43 3.86
C SER A 102 18.91 -8.89 5.23
N ASP A 103 19.52 -7.71 5.36
CA ASP A 103 20.14 -7.32 6.64
C ASP A 103 19.33 -6.31 7.45
N TYR A 104 18.48 -5.50 6.80
CA TYR A 104 17.57 -4.58 7.50
C TYR A 104 16.39 -5.28 8.18
N LEU A 105 16.09 -6.53 7.80
CA LEU A 105 15.00 -7.33 8.38
C LEU A 105 15.44 -8.12 9.63
N LYS A 106 16.74 -8.14 9.97
CA LYS A 106 17.32 -8.98 11.04
C LYS A 106 17.55 -8.26 12.37
N ALA A 107 17.48 -6.94 12.43
CA ALA A 107 17.74 -6.14 13.63
C ALA A 107 16.44 -5.70 14.25
#